data_AF-A0A1A2X0U4-F1
#
_entry.id   AF-A0A1A2X0U4-F1
#
_cell.length_a   1.000
_cell.length_b   1.000
_cell.length_c   1.000
_cell.angle_alpha   90.00
_cell.angle_beta   90.00
_cell.angle_gamma   90.00
#
_symmetry.space_group_name_H-M   'P 1'
#
loop_
_entity.id
_entity.type
_entity.pdbx_description
1 polymer ?
#
loop_
_entity_poly.entity_id
_entity_poly.type
_entity_poly.pdbx_seq_one_letter_code
_entity_poly.pdbx_strand_id
1 'polypeptide(L)'
;MGAWHTADTMGIFQALPELWSGWRTECWEDGFEEQAARCGSALRLPELDLADGIDRARARIRSRVYQRFTDSPAGQVLELSKLLAPIGPGLVVSDDALAKSGALPRDSEWARFVEACDLYGRGHAESA
;
A
#
# COMPACT_ATOMS: atom_id res chain seq x y z
N MET A 1 21.89 8.41 -10.26
CA MET A 1 20.54 8.80 -10.71
C MET A 1 19.57 7.79 -10.11
N GLY A 2 18.49 8.23 -9.47
CA GLY A 2 17.45 7.34 -8.95
C GLY A 2 16.20 7.45 -9.82
N ALA A 3 15.56 6.32 -10.12
CA ALA A 3 14.29 6.25 -10.84
C ALA A 3 13.26 5.53 -9.98
N TRP A 4 12.08 6.11 -9.83
CA TRP A 4 10.99 5.55 -9.04
C TRP A 4 9.88 5.05 -9.96
N HIS A 5 9.44 3.81 -9.76
CA HIS A 5 8.34 3.21 -10.51
C HIS A 5 7.25 2.72 -9.53
N THR A 6 5.99 3.09 -9.79
CA THR A 6 4.83 2.74 -8.96
C THR A 6 4.02 1.56 -9.51
N ALA A 7 4.41 1.03 -10.67
CA ALA A 7 3.84 -0.15 -11.29
C ALA A 7 4.96 -1.14 -11.60
N ASP A 8 4.62 -2.44 -11.61
CA ASP A 8 5.51 -3.48 -12.12
C ASP A 8 5.94 -3.11 -13.53
N THR A 9 7.19 -2.66 -13.64
CA THR A 9 7.81 -2.33 -14.91
C THR A 9 8.46 -3.61 -15.39
N MET A 10 7.61 -4.55 -15.83
CA MET A 10 7.89 -5.80 -16.51
C MET A 10 9.33 -5.95 -17.02
N GLY A 11 10.24 -6.39 -16.15
CA GLY A 11 11.61 -6.73 -16.54
C GLY A 11 12.58 -5.56 -16.77
N ILE A 12 12.22 -4.31 -16.43
CA ILE A 12 13.07 -3.15 -16.74
C ILE A 12 14.42 -3.22 -16.04
N PHE A 13 14.46 -3.72 -14.79
CA PHE A 13 15.69 -3.87 -14.03
C PHE A 13 16.69 -4.81 -14.71
N GLN A 14 16.20 -5.82 -15.41
CA GLN A 14 17.01 -6.77 -16.17
C GLN A 14 17.59 -6.15 -17.44
N ALA A 15 16.92 -5.15 -18.02
CA ALA A 15 17.37 -4.44 -19.22
C ALA A 15 18.31 -3.25 -18.92
N LEU A 16 18.30 -2.70 -17.70
CA LEU A 16 19.09 -1.52 -17.33
C LEU A 16 20.60 -1.63 -17.62
N PRO A 17 21.28 -2.78 -17.40
CA PRO A 17 22.71 -2.90 -17.71
C PRO A 17 23.03 -2.71 -19.20
N GLU A 18 22.10 -3.09 -20.08
CA GLU A 18 22.24 -2.95 -21.54
C GLU A 18 21.87 -1.54 -22.00
N LEU A 19 20.81 -0.96 -21.42
CA LEU A 19 20.36 0.39 -21.73
C LEU A 19 21.37 1.46 -21.29
N TRP A 20 22.04 1.25 -20.16
CA TRP A 20 23.01 2.19 -19.58
C TRP A 20 24.35 1.51 -19.30
N SER A 21 25.00 1.05 -20.37
CA SER A 21 26.32 0.40 -20.29
C SER A 21 27.34 1.28 -19.55
N GLY A 22 28.04 0.68 -18.58
CA GLY A 22 29.07 1.34 -17.77
C GLY A 22 28.56 1.94 -16.45
N TRP A 23 27.25 1.89 -16.20
CA TRP A 23 26.65 2.31 -14.93
C TRP A 23 26.39 1.10 -14.04
N ARG A 24 26.68 1.26 -12.74
CA ARG A 24 26.31 0.28 -11.71
C ARG A 24 24.86 0.53 -11.28
N THR A 25 24.01 -0.46 -11.48
CA THR A 25 22.60 -0.42 -11.10
C THR A 25 22.36 -1.29 -9.88
N GLU A 26 21.60 -0.77 -8.92
CA GLU A 26 21.25 -1.45 -7.68
C GLU A 26 19.75 -1.24 -7.44
N CYS A 27 19.06 -2.24 -6.88
CA CYS A 27 17.66 -2.13 -6.48
C CYS A 27 17.60 -1.80 -4.99
N TRP A 28 16.95 -0.70 -4.65
CA TRP A 28 16.91 -0.16 -3.28
C TRP A 28 15.49 -0.20 -2.69
N GLU A 29 14.55 -0.86 -3.38
CA GLU A 29 13.14 -1.03 -3.00
C GLU A 29 12.50 0.26 -2.47
N ASP A 30 11.82 0.21 -1.31
CA ASP A 30 11.12 1.31 -0.67
C ASP A 30 11.98 2.08 0.35
N GLY A 31 13.30 1.85 0.39
CA GLY A 31 14.30 2.44 1.30
C GLY A 31 14.52 3.95 1.17
N PHE A 32 13.43 4.67 0.94
CA PHE A 32 13.32 6.11 0.77
C PHE A 32 14.00 6.89 1.89
N GLU A 33 13.83 6.49 3.16
CA GLU A 33 14.46 7.21 4.27
C GLU A 33 15.99 7.11 4.24
N GLU A 34 16.51 5.94 3.86
CA GLU A 34 17.96 5.75 3.72
C GLU A 34 18.53 6.53 2.53
N GLN A 35 17.79 6.60 1.41
CA GLN A 35 18.20 7.40 0.25
C GLN A 35 18.18 8.90 0.55
N ALA A 36 17.12 9.39 1.20
CA ALA A 36 17.04 10.78 1.65
C ALA A 36 18.22 11.12 2.59
N ALA A 37 18.52 10.22 3.52
CA ALA A 37 19.63 10.40 4.46
C ALA A 37 21.00 10.41 3.76
N ARG A 38 21.25 9.49 2.83
CA ARG A 38 22.55 9.38 2.12
C ARG A 38 22.78 10.48 1.10
N CYS A 39 21.74 10.93 0.41
CA CYS A 39 21.87 12.00 -0.59
C CYS A 39 21.92 13.40 0.03
N GLY A 40 21.42 13.57 1.26
CA GLY A 40 21.44 14.85 1.96
C GLY A 40 20.89 15.99 1.10
N SER A 41 21.61 17.10 1.02
CA SER A 41 21.20 18.29 0.25
C SER A 41 21.30 18.14 -1.27
N ALA A 42 21.91 17.06 -1.78
CA ALA A 42 21.97 16.79 -3.22
C ALA A 42 20.62 16.31 -3.77
N LEU A 43 19.73 15.80 -2.91
CA LEU A 43 18.37 15.42 -3.26
C LEU A 43 17.40 16.48 -2.76
N ARG A 44 16.70 17.13 -3.69
CA ARG A 44 15.61 18.05 -3.35
C ARG A 44 14.30 17.27 -3.36
N LEU A 45 13.79 16.97 -2.18
CA LEU A 45 12.47 16.38 -2.02
C LEU A 45 11.42 17.49 -1.90
N PRO A 46 10.22 17.30 -2.46
CA PRO A 46 9.11 18.18 -2.15
C PRO A 46 8.84 18.15 -0.65
N GLU A 47 8.38 19.27 -0.11
CA GLU A 47 7.94 19.33 1.27
C GLU A 47 6.79 18.34 1.49
N LEU A 48 6.82 17.64 2.62
CA LEU A 48 5.81 16.65 2.95
C LEU A 48 4.51 17.37 3.33
N ASP A 49 3.53 17.32 2.44
CA ASP A 49 2.18 17.79 2.74
C ASP A 49 1.44 16.71 3.56
N LEU A 50 1.59 16.82 4.88
CA LEU A 50 0.93 15.92 5.83
C LEU A 50 -0.59 16.08 5.80
N ALA A 51 -1.13 17.25 5.48
CA ALA A 51 -2.57 17.48 5.41
C ALA A 51 -3.18 16.74 4.20
N ASP A 52 -2.63 16.92 3.01
CA ASP A 52 -3.01 16.17 1.80
C ASP A 52 -2.78 14.67 2.01
N GLY A 53 -1.68 14.29 2.66
CA GLY A 53 -1.39 12.90 3.02
C GLY A 53 -2.49 12.26 3.90
N ILE A 54 -2.93 12.96 4.94
CA ILE A 54 -4.00 12.51 5.85
C ILE A 54 -5.33 12.39 5.09
N ASP A 55 -5.70 13.38 4.28
CA ASP A 55 -6.94 13.36 3.51
C ASP A 55 -6.98 12.21 2.51
N ARG A 56 -5.86 11.98 1.80
CA ARG A 56 -5.72 10.84 0.89
C ARG A 56 -5.77 9.52 1.62
N ALA A 57 -5.14 9.40 2.79
CA ALA A 57 -5.22 8.19 3.61
C ALA A 57 -6.67 7.91 4.04
N ARG A 58 -7.39 8.94 4.50
CA ARG A 58 -8.81 8.84 4.89
C ARG A 58 -9.68 8.41 3.71
N ALA A 59 -9.52 9.05 2.55
CA ALA A 59 -10.26 8.70 1.34
C ALA A 59 -9.91 7.28 0.84
N ARG A 60 -8.63 6.90 0.92
CA ARG A 60 -8.15 5.57 0.52
C ARG A 60 -8.62 4.47 1.45
N ILE A 61 -8.62 4.68 2.76
CA ILE A 61 -9.12 3.69 3.73
C ILE A 61 -10.64 3.58 3.61
N ARG A 62 -11.34 4.70 3.40
CA ARG A 62 -12.79 4.72 3.13
C ARG A 62 -13.17 4.06 1.81
N SER A 63 -12.28 4.06 0.82
CA SER A 63 -12.48 3.38 -0.47
C SER A 63 -11.90 1.96 -0.51
N ARG A 64 -10.94 1.63 0.35
CA ARG A 64 -10.54 0.25 0.67
C ARG A 64 -11.60 -0.38 1.55
N VAL A 65 -12.69 -0.75 0.89
CA VAL A 65 -13.77 -1.45 1.53
C VAL A 65 -14.19 -2.54 0.59
N TYR A 66 -13.83 -3.75 1.00
CA TYR A 66 -14.67 -4.89 0.71
C TYR A 66 -15.98 -4.66 1.46
N GLN A 67 -16.94 -4.02 0.79
CA GLN A 67 -18.21 -3.59 1.37
C GLN A 67 -18.97 -4.77 1.96
N ARG A 68 -18.68 -5.97 1.46
CA ARG A 68 -19.15 -7.24 1.97
C ARG A 68 -17.99 -8.21 2.09
N PHE A 69 -18.17 -9.24 2.92
CA PHE A 69 -17.21 -10.34 3.03
C PHE A 69 -16.84 -10.93 1.65
N THR A 70 -17.81 -11.04 0.73
CA THR A 70 -17.62 -11.52 -0.66
C THR A 70 -16.60 -10.75 -1.45
N ASP A 71 -16.44 -9.46 -1.15
CA ASP A 71 -15.52 -8.62 -1.90
C ASP A 71 -14.09 -8.86 -1.40
N SER A 72 -13.92 -9.31 -0.16
CA SER A 72 -12.62 -9.48 0.52
C SER A 72 -11.74 -10.59 -0.08
N PRO A 73 -10.42 -10.62 0.20
CA PRO A 73 -9.55 -11.67 -0.32
C PRO A 73 -10.01 -13.05 0.16
N ALA A 74 -10.47 -13.18 1.41
CA ALA A 74 -11.06 -14.43 1.90
C ALA A 74 -12.40 -14.74 1.22
N GLY A 75 -13.23 -13.74 0.95
CA GLY A 75 -14.47 -13.92 0.19
C GLY A 75 -14.23 -14.42 -1.23
N GLN A 76 -13.24 -13.84 -1.92
CA GLN A 76 -12.82 -14.26 -3.26
C GLN A 76 -12.21 -15.67 -3.25
N VAL A 77 -11.40 -16.00 -2.24
CA VAL A 77 -10.87 -17.37 -2.04
C VAL A 77 -11.99 -18.38 -1.81
N LEU A 78 -13.03 -18.02 -1.03
CA LEU A 78 -14.19 -18.87 -0.81
C LEU A 78 -15.05 -19.04 -2.08
N GLU A 79 -15.21 -17.99 -2.88
CA GLU A 79 -15.93 -18.11 -4.17
C GLU A 79 -15.16 -18.99 -5.17
N LEU A 80 -13.84 -18.82 -5.27
CA LEU A 80 -12.99 -19.67 -6.09
C LEU A 80 -13.06 -21.14 -5.65
N SER A 81 -13.09 -21.43 -4.36
CA SER A 81 -13.17 -22.82 -3.89
C SER A 81 -14.50 -23.49 -4.26
N LYS A 82 -15.63 -22.76 -4.17
CA LYS A 82 -16.93 -23.25 -4.64
C LYS A 82 -16.95 -23.56 -6.13
N LEU A 83 -16.35 -22.68 -6.95
CA LEU A 83 -16.25 -22.86 -8.39
C LEU A 83 -15.40 -24.08 -8.77
N LEU A 84 -14.35 -24.34 -8.00
CA LEU A 84 -13.40 -25.43 -8.26
C LEU A 84 -13.83 -26.78 -7.66
N ALA A 85 -14.76 -26.80 -6.71
CA ALA A 85 -15.24 -28.00 -6.04
C ALA A 85 -15.69 -29.14 -6.98
N PRO A 86 -16.36 -28.89 -8.14
CA PRO A 86 -16.74 -29.96 -9.07
C PRO A 86 -15.54 -30.61 -9.80
N ILE A 87 -14.41 -29.90 -9.90
CA ILE A 87 -13.23 -30.31 -10.68
C ILE A 87 -12.12 -30.83 -9.76
N GLY A 88 -12.09 -30.39 -8.50
CA GLY A 88 -11.13 -30.82 -7.48
C GLY A 88 -11.83 -31.20 -6.18
N PRO A 89 -12.45 -32.39 -6.06
CA PRO A 89 -13.22 -32.80 -4.87
C PRO A 89 -12.38 -32.96 -3.59
N GLY A 90 -11.04 -32.88 -3.68
CA GLY A 90 -10.13 -32.86 -2.54
C GLY A 90 -9.54 -31.48 -2.21
N LEU A 91 -9.96 -30.43 -2.90
CA LEU A 91 -9.50 -29.07 -2.64
C LEU A 91 -10.16 -28.56 -1.34
N VAL A 92 -9.36 -28.42 -0.29
CA VAL A 92 -9.81 -27.88 1.00
C VAL A 92 -9.16 -26.51 1.21
N VAL A 93 -9.98 -25.48 1.36
CA VAL A 93 -9.53 -24.19 1.88
C VAL A 93 -9.51 -24.30 3.39
N SER A 94 -8.35 -24.09 4.01
CA SER A 94 -8.23 -24.10 5.47
C SER A 94 -8.91 -22.88 6.08
N ASP A 95 -9.42 -23.03 7.30
CA ASP A 95 -9.98 -21.90 8.06
C ASP A 95 -8.95 -20.77 8.24
N ASP A 96 -7.66 -21.13 8.36
CA ASP A 96 -6.55 -20.18 8.41
C ASP A 96 -6.43 -19.30 7.16
N ALA A 97 -6.73 -19.85 5.97
CA ALA A 97 -6.73 -19.08 4.72
C ALA A 97 -7.87 -18.04 4.68
N LEU A 98 -8.89 -18.21 5.52
CA LEU A 98 -10.01 -17.28 5.68
C LEU A 98 -9.84 -16.37 6.93
N ALA A 99 -8.97 -16.74 7.88
CA ALA A 99 -8.89 -16.12 9.20
C ALA A 99 -8.15 -14.76 9.26
N LYS A 100 -7.62 -14.25 8.16
CA LYS A 100 -6.87 -12.97 8.14
C LYS A 100 -7.17 -12.09 6.92
N SER A 101 -8.42 -12.08 6.45
CA SER A 101 -8.84 -11.10 5.45
C SER A 101 -9.03 -9.73 6.09
N GLY A 102 -8.04 -8.85 5.87
CA GLY A 102 -8.07 -7.40 6.09
C GLY A 102 -9.28 -6.91 6.89
N ALA A 103 -9.23 -7.13 8.21
CA ALA A 103 -10.32 -6.77 9.09
C ALA A 103 -10.58 -5.26 8.97
N LEU A 104 -11.84 -4.88 8.76
CA LEU A 104 -12.24 -3.49 8.88
C LEU A 104 -11.88 -3.02 10.30
N PRO A 105 -11.35 -1.79 10.48
CA PRO A 105 -11.26 -1.21 11.81
C PRO A 105 -12.67 -1.22 12.43
N ARG A 106 -12.75 -1.56 13.72
CA ARG A 106 -13.99 -1.41 14.48
C ARG A 106 -14.43 0.05 14.44
N ASP A 107 -15.72 0.32 14.63
CA ASP A 107 -16.25 1.69 14.64
C ASP A 107 -15.49 2.60 15.62
N SER A 108 -15.10 2.07 16.78
CA SER A 108 -14.29 2.78 17.77
C SER A 108 -12.85 3.07 17.31
N GLU A 109 -12.23 2.15 16.58
CA GLU A 109 -10.89 2.33 16.01
C GLU A 109 -10.92 3.36 14.87
N TRP A 110 -11.97 3.33 14.06
CA TRP A 110 -12.20 4.32 13.02
C TRP A 110 -12.48 5.71 13.59
N ALA A 111 -13.35 5.80 14.61
CA ALA A 111 -13.61 7.07 15.29
C ALA A 111 -12.34 7.69 15.88
N ARG A 112 -11.50 6.88 16.52
CA ARG A 112 -10.20 7.33 17.06
C ARG A 112 -9.25 7.82 15.96
N PHE A 113 -9.23 7.15 14.80
CA PHE A 113 -8.45 7.60 13.65
C PHE A 113 -8.93 8.94 13.11
N VAL A 114 -10.25 9.11 12.93
CA VAL A 114 -10.84 10.38 12.46
C VAL A 114 -10.56 11.51 13.43
N GLU A 115 -10.72 11.28 14.73
CA GLU A 115 -10.43 12.29 15.76
C GLU A 115 -8.97 12.75 15.71
N ALA A 116 -8.02 11.82 15.53
CA ALA A 116 -6.60 12.16 15.39
C ALA A 116 -6.32 13.00 14.13
N CYS A 117 -6.97 12.69 13.01
CA CYS A 117 -6.86 13.49 11.78
C CYS A 117 -7.41 14.91 11.98
N ASP A 118 -8.58 15.03 12.62
CA ASP A 118 -9.25 16.31 12.85
C ASP A 118 -8.47 17.17 13.88
N LEU A 119 -7.79 16.55 14.85
CA LEU A 119 -6.85 17.23 15.76
C LEU A 119 -5.66 17.84 15.00
N TYR A 120 -5.05 17.10 14.08
CA TYR A 120 -3.96 17.61 13.26
C TYR A 120 -4.41 18.78 12.39
N GLY A 121 -5.55 18.66 11.72
CA GLY A 121 -6.10 19.72 10.87
C GLY A 121 -6.35 21.03 11.63
N ARG A 122 -6.86 20.95 12.87
CA ARG A 122 -7.07 22.13 13.73
C ARG A 122 -5.77 22.79 14.16
N GLY A 123 -4.78 22.01 14.60
CA GLY A 123 -3.48 22.55 15.00
C GLY A 123 -2.69 23.16 13.85
N HIS A 124 -2.84 22.61 12.63
CA HIS A 124 -2.22 23.17 11.43
C HIS A 124 -2.87 24.49 11.00
N ALA A 125 -4.21 24.58 11.04
CA ALA A 125 -4.93 25.82 10.71
C ALA A 125 -4.67 26.97 11.70
N GLU A 126 -4.33 26.67 12.96
CA GLU A 126 -3.94 27.67 13.96
C GLU A 126 -2.47 28.13 13.84
N SER A 127 -1.63 27.37 13.12
CA SER A 127 -0.19 27.63 12.98
C SER A 127 0.22 28.23 11.63
N ALA A 128 -0.71 28.32 10.67
CA ALA A 128 -0.52 28.87 9.32
C ALA A 128 -0.97 30.35 9.24
#